data_AF-A0AAV5PZZ7-F1
#
_entry.id   AF-A0AAV5PZZ7-F1
#
_cell.length_a   1.000
_cell.length_b   1.000
_cell.length_c   1.000
_cell.angle_alpha   90.00
_cell.angle_beta   90.00
_cell.angle_gamma   90.00
#
_symmetry.space_group_name_H-M   'P 1'
#
loop_
_entity.id
_entity.type
_entity.pdbx_description
1 polymer ?
#
loop_
_entity_poly.entity_id
_entity_poly.type
_entity_poly.pdbx_seq_one_letter_code
_entity_poly.pdbx_strand_id
1 'polypeptide(L)'
;MYTTLQRITLNLNLVICLCWLFLLFRFALLYPLTGTRYLAGGIADFHIGVLAVTSIYEVALWLLIFKRVPKESNETSQFVYRLPRPRGLTLLMTILIRSTLCLVVLHYPKLTRFREYPFLILAQSIRESFKWLYQVYKVRYFSNTSPLLNWSKYLSFVFAWPIETVLIGSLSWKGLNFIQDPSQVGYIEEFRPFEKYLDWTIKLLLVVGATWSWKVFVGKSDGRKIMPQIAQKKDD
;
A
#
# COMPACT_ATOMS: atom_id res chain seq x y z
N MET A 1 19.27 -25.64 -5.58
CA MET A 1 20.22 -24.49 -5.69
C MET A 1 19.40 -23.23 -5.94
N TYR A 2 19.56 -22.16 -5.15
CA TYR A 2 18.78 -20.92 -5.34
C TYR A 2 19.25 -20.18 -6.59
N THR A 3 18.33 -19.74 -7.46
CA THR A 3 18.67 -18.82 -8.55
C THR A 3 19.05 -17.45 -7.99
N THR A 4 19.90 -16.69 -8.69
CA THR A 4 20.35 -15.36 -8.25
C THR A 4 19.17 -14.43 -7.92
N LEU A 5 18.11 -14.46 -8.74
CA LEU A 5 16.88 -13.71 -8.52
C LEU A 5 16.15 -14.12 -7.23
N GLN A 6 16.07 -15.41 -6.94
CA GLN A 6 15.42 -15.93 -5.73
C GLN A 6 16.18 -15.50 -4.48
N ARG A 7 17.52 -15.52 -4.51
CA ARG A 7 18.37 -15.04 -3.41
C ARG A 7 18.18 -13.55 -3.17
N ILE A 8 18.16 -12.73 -4.22
CA ILE A 8 17.91 -11.29 -4.13
C ILE A 8 16.52 -11.03 -3.53
N THR A 9 15.49 -11.69 -4.05
CA THR A 9 14.11 -11.52 -3.59
C THR A 9 13.96 -11.94 -2.12
N LEU A 10 14.58 -13.05 -1.72
CA LEU A 10 14.58 -13.53 -0.34
C LEU A 10 15.23 -12.51 0.61
N ASN A 11 16.43 -12.03 0.27
CA ASN A 11 17.16 -11.07 1.11
C ASN A 11 16.39 -9.75 1.24
N LEU A 12 15.82 -9.23 0.15
CA LEU A 12 15.05 -7.99 0.19
C LEU A 12 13.75 -8.14 0.98
N ASN A 13 13.01 -9.24 0.81
CA ASN A 13 11.83 -9.53 1.63
C ASN A 13 12.18 -9.65 3.12
N LEU A 14 13.33 -10.25 3.44
CA LEU A 14 13.82 -10.38 4.81
C LEU A 14 14.16 -9.01 5.40
N VAL A 15 14.90 -8.16 4.67
CA VAL A 15 15.23 -6.79 5.10
C VAL A 15 13.97 -6.00 5.39
N ILE A 16 12.96 -6.06 4.52
CA ILE A 16 11.70 -5.35 4.72
C ILE A 16 10.91 -5.90 5.90
N CYS A 17 10.88 -7.22 6.07
CA CYS A 17 10.28 -7.85 7.25
C CYS A 17 10.95 -7.34 8.53
N LEU A 18 12.28 -7.25 8.54
CA LEU A 18 13.05 -6.73 9.67
C LEU A 18 12.77 -5.25 9.92
N CYS A 19 12.65 -4.41 8.88
CA CYS A 19 12.29 -3.00 9.04
C CYS A 19 10.95 -2.83 9.78
N TRP A 20 9.92 -3.60 9.41
CA TRP A 20 8.63 -3.58 10.10
C TRP A 20 8.69 -4.13 11.52
N LEU A 21 9.46 -5.19 11.76
CA LEU A 21 9.70 -5.71 13.11
C LEU A 21 10.46 -4.71 13.99
N PHE A 22 11.46 -4.01 13.43
CA PHE A 22 12.18 -2.96 14.13
C PHE A 22 11.28 -1.77 14.46
N LEU A 23 10.37 -1.39 13.55
CA LEU A 23 9.36 -0.37 13.85
C LEU A 23 8.46 -0.82 15.01
N LEU A 24 7.99 -2.07 14.99
CA LEU A 24 7.17 -2.63 16.07
C LEU A 24 7.91 -2.70 17.40
N PHE A 25 9.18 -3.14 17.39
CA PHE A 25 10.04 -3.16 18.57
C PHE A 25 10.28 -1.76 19.12
N ARG A 26 10.62 -0.80 18.25
CA ARG A 26 10.81 0.60 18.61
C ARG A 26 9.53 1.21 19.18
N PHE A 27 8.38 0.88 18.60
CA PHE A 27 7.08 1.28 19.11
C PHE A 27 6.80 0.68 20.49
N ALA A 28 6.99 -0.63 20.69
CA ALA A 28 6.77 -1.31 21.96
C ALA A 28 7.66 -0.78 23.09
N LEU A 29 8.89 -0.36 22.77
CA LEU A 29 9.83 0.20 23.73
C LEU A 29 9.51 1.66 24.06
N LEU A 30 9.29 2.50 23.04
CA LEU A 30 9.16 3.95 23.22
C LEU A 30 7.75 4.39 23.62
N TYR A 31 6.70 3.69 23.18
CA TYR A 31 5.32 4.05 23.51
C TYR A 31 5.05 4.12 25.03
N PRO A 32 5.42 3.12 25.86
CA PRO A 32 5.21 3.21 27.31
C PRO A 32 6.08 4.29 27.97
N LEU A 33 7.26 4.59 27.43
CA LEU A 33 8.18 5.58 27.99
C LEU A 33 7.76 7.03 27.70
N THR A 34 7.20 7.27 26.52
CA THR A 34 6.99 8.63 25.99
C THR A 34 5.52 9.02 25.83
N GLY A 35 4.62 8.03 25.83
CA GLY A 35 3.21 8.22 25.55
C GLY A 35 2.95 8.86 24.18
N THR A 36 1.81 9.51 24.02
CA THR A 36 1.41 10.15 22.75
C THR A 36 2.11 11.49 22.49
N ARG A 37 2.75 12.10 23.49
CA ARG A 37 3.31 13.46 23.39
C ARG A 37 4.59 13.55 22.55
N TYR A 38 5.45 12.52 22.58
CA TYR A 38 6.71 12.52 21.82
C TYR A 38 6.74 11.52 20.66
N LEU A 39 5.59 10.95 20.30
CA LEU A 39 5.47 10.06 19.12
C LEU A 39 5.81 10.79 17.80
N ALA A 40 5.64 12.12 17.80
CA ALA A 40 5.75 13.01 16.66
C ALA A 40 7.16 13.20 16.09
N GLY A 41 8.21 12.94 16.87
CA GLY A 41 9.59 13.14 16.41
C GLY A 41 10.20 11.86 15.85
N GLY A 42 10.50 10.88 16.71
CA GLY A 42 11.34 9.76 16.30
C GLY A 42 10.62 8.58 15.64
N ILE A 43 9.40 8.24 16.09
CA ILE A 43 8.68 7.04 15.61
C ILE A 43 7.93 7.37 14.32
N ALA A 44 7.31 8.55 14.25
CA ALA A 44 6.58 8.98 13.07
C ALA A 44 7.48 9.04 11.82
N ASP A 45 8.66 9.65 11.93
CA ASP A 45 9.62 9.76 10.83
C ASP A 45 10.12 8.38 10.38
N PHE A 46 10.42 7.50 11.34
CA PHE A 46 10.83 6.14 11.04
C PHE A 46 9.71 5.33 10.36
N HIS A 47 8.47 5.49 10.82
CA HIS A 47 7.30 4.86 10.21
C HIS A 47 7.11 5.33 8.75
N ILE A 48 7.16 6.63 8.49
CA ILE A 48 7.05 7.20 7.13
C ILE A 48 8.18 6.68 6.24
N GLY A 49 9.40 6.61 6.75
CA GLY A 49 10.55 6.05 6.03
C GLY A 49 10.33 4.59 5.64
N VAL A 50 9.89 3.74 6.58
CA VAL A 50 9.57 2.33 6.30
C VAL A 50 8.42 2.22 5.30
N LEU A 51 7.39 3.06 5.40
CA LEU A 51 6.26 3.09 4.47
C LEU A 51 6.70 3.47 3.04
N ALA A 52 7.57 4.47 2.90
CA ALA A 52 8.10 4.92 1.62
C ALA A 52 8.98 3.83 0.97
N VAL A 53 9.94 3.27 1.73
CA VAL A 53 10.84 2.22 1.22
C VAL A 53 10.06 0.99 0.78
N THR A 54 9.08 0.55 1.56
CA THR A 54 8.24 -0.60 1.20
C THR A 54 7.39 -0.36 -0.03
N SER A 55 6.86 0.86 -0.21
CA SER A 55 6.08 1.22 -1.39
C SER A 55 6.95 1.26 -2.65
N ILE A 56 8.15 1.84 -2.58
CA ILE A 56 9.13 1.84 -3.69
C ILE A 56 9.50 0.41 -4.06
N TYR A 57 9.75 -0.44 -3.06
CA TYR A 57 10.10 -1.83 -3.27
C TYR A 57 8.99 -2.63 -3.96
N GLU A 58 7.73 -2.47 -3.54
CA GLU A 58 6.59 -3.14 -4.16
C GLU A 58 6.44 -2.75 -5.65
N VAL A 59 6.64 -1.47 -5.98
CA VAL A 59 6.66 -0.99 -7.37
C VAL A 59 7.81 -1.62 -8.15
N ALA A 60 9.01 -1.61 -7.59
CA ALA A 60 10.20 -2.16 -8.22
C ALA A 60 10.04 -3.67 -8.50
N LEU A 61 9.53 -4.44 -7.54
CA LEU A 61 9.19 -5.85 -7.73
C LEU A 61 8.19 -6.05 -8.86
N TRP A 62 7.14 -5.25 -8.90
CA TRP A 62 6.10 -5.38 -9.93
C TRP A 62 6.63 -5.08 -11.33
N LEU A 63 7.40 -3.99 -11.49
CA LEU A 63 7.97 -3.58 -12.77
C LEU A 63 9.08 -4.51 -13.27
N LEU A 64 10.00 -4.90 -12.39
CA LEU A 64 11.21 -5.65 -12.78
C LEU A 64 10.94 -7.14 -12.95
N ILE A 65 10.09 -7.72 -12.09
CA ILE A 65 9.85 -9.16 -12.05
C ILE A 65 8.50 -9.49 -12.69
N PHE A 66 7.41 -8.97 -12.16
CA PHE A 66 6.08 -9.49 -12.51
C PHE A 66 5.54 -9.04 -13.87
N LYS A 67 5.92 -7.85 -14.35
CA LYS A 67 5.55 -7.34 -15.67
C LYS A 67 6.28 -8.07 -16.81
N ARG A 68 7.50 -8.55 -16.57
CA ARG A 68 8.37 -9.16 -17.59
C ARG A 68 8.20 -10.67 -17.72
N VAL A 69 7.70 -11.33 -16.68
CA VAL A 69 7.47 -12.78 -16.72
C VAL A 69 6.14 -13.02 -17.46
N PRO A 70 6.11 -13.85 -18.52
CA PRO A 70 4.87 -14.19 -19.23
C PRO A 70 3.84 -14.87 -18.30
N LYS A 71 2.59 -14.95 -18.76
CA LYS A 71 1.49 -15.58 -18.02
C LYS A 71 1.34 -17.08 -18.33
N GLU A 72 1.95 -17.57 -19.42
CA GLU A 72 1.72 -18.91 -19.95
C GLU A 72 2.82 -19.91 -19.62
N SER A 73 2.36 -21.11 -19.32
CA SER A 73 3.10 -22.28 -18.87
C SER A 73 4.02 -22.84 -19.95
N ASN A 74 5.30 -22.51 -19.87
CA ASN A 74 6.35 -23.41 -20.34
C ASN A 74 6.98 -24.08 -19.11
N GLU A 75 6.99 -25.42 -19.12
CA GLU A 75 7.28 -26.32 -18.00
C GLU A 75 8.58 -26.04 -17.24
N THR A 76 9.52 -25.33 -17.87
CA THR A 76 10.81 -24.91 -17.30
C THR A 76 10.73 -23.73 -16.33
N SER A 77 9.58 -23.06 -16.21
CA SER A 77 9.44 -21.82 -15.41
C SER A 77 8.49 -21.94 -14.21
N GLN A 78 8.23 -23.16 -13.73
CA GLN A 78 7.39 -23.45 -12.55
C GLN A 78 7.79 -22.67 -11.26
N PHE A 79 9.04 -22.22 -11.14
CA PHE A 79 9.54 -21.53 -9.95
C PHE A 79 9.09 -20.07 -9.84
N VAL A 80 8.95 -19.36 -10.96
CA VAL A 80 8.56 -17.94 -10.96
C VAL A 80 7.03 -17.79 -10.84
N TYR A 81 6.28 -18.79 -11.31
CA TYR A 81 4.81 -18.81 -11.24
C TYR A 81 4.24 -18.99 -9.82
N ARG A 82 5.04 -19.41 -8.85
CA ARG A 82 4.58 -19.60 -7.45
C ARG A 82 4.68 -18.33 -6.60
N LEU A 83 5.36 -17.28 -7.07
CA LEU A 83 5.38 -16.00 -6.38
C LEU A 83 4.00 -15.33 -6.46
N PRO A 84 3.44 -14.84 -5.34
CA PRO A 84 2.12 -14.21 -5.35
C PRO A 84 2.20 -12.91 -6.14
N ARG A 85 1.67 -12.91 -7.37
CA ARG A 85 1.54 -11.71 -8.20
C ARG A 85 0.51 -10.77 -7.56
N PRO A 86 0.91 -9.58 -7.10
CA PRO A 86 -0.08 -8.57 -6.75
C PRO A 86 -0.82 -8.14 -8.02
N ARG A 87 -2.15 -8.00 -7.94
CA ARG A 87 -2.92 -7.42 -9.05
C ARG A 87 -2.48 -5.95 -9.19
N GLY A 88 -2.17 -5.50 -10.40
CA GLY A 88 -1.64 -4.14 -10.62
C GLY A 88 -2.52 -3.05 -10.02
N LEU A 89 -3.85 -3.21 -10.12
CA LEU A 89 -4.84 -2.32 -9.50
C LEU A 89 -4.74 -2.28 -7.97
N THR A 90 -4.62 -3.45 -7.32
CA THR A 90 -4.50 -3.51 -5.85
C THR A 90 -3.21 -2.87 -5.36
N LEU A 91 -2.12 -3.02 -6.12
CA LEU A 91 -0.84 -2.41 -5.83
C LEU A 91 -0.92 -0.88 -5.96
N LEU A 92 -1.51 -0.38 -7.05
CA LEU A 92 -1.71 1.05 -7.26
C LEU A 92 -2.54 1.68 -6.14
N MET A 93 -3.67 1.07 -5.76
CA MET A 93 -4.50 1.59 -4.66
C MET A 93 -3.76 1.57 -3.32
N THR A 94 -2.98 0.54 -3.05
CA THR A 94 -2.18 0.44 -1.81
C THR A 94 -1.13 1.56 -1.76
N ILE A 95 -0.45 1.82 -2.88
CA ILE A 95 0.53 2.91 -2.97
C ILE A 95 -0.15 4.26 -2.78
N LEU A 96 -1.28 4.50 -3.44
CA LEU A 96 -2.02 5.76 -3.30
C LEU A 96 -2.39 6.02 -1.84
N ILE A 97 -2.97 5.03 -1.16
CA ILE A 97 -3.35 5.16 0.26
C ILE A 97 -2.13 5.47 1.13
N ARG A 98 -1.03 4.74 0.95
CA ARG A 98 0.21 4.96 1.72
C ARG A 98 0.85 6.32 1.41
N SER A 99 0.87 6.74 0.16
CA SER A 99 1.37 8.06 -0.25
C SER A 99 0.52 9.18 0.33
N THR A 100 -0.81 9.07 0.30
CA THR A 100 -1.70 10.04 0.94
C THR A 100 -1.44 10.10 2.45
N LEU A 101 -1.27 8.96 3.12
CA LEU A 101 -0.91 8.94 4.54
C LEU A 101 0.40 9.68 4.81
N CYS A 102 1.47 9.36 4.06
CA CYS A 102 2.76 10.04 4.20
C CYS A 102 2.62 11.56 4.04
N LEU A 103 1.90 12.00 3.01
CA LEU A 103 1.68 13.43 2.74
C LEU A 103 0.93 14.10 3.90
N VAL A 104 -0.15 13.49 4.39
CA VAL A 104 -0.96 14.03 5.50
C VAL A 104 -0.11 14.16 6.77
N VAL A 105 0.70 13.16 7.11
CA VAL A 105 1.51 13.17 8.33
C VAL A 105 2.69 14.14 8.23
N LEU A 106 3.37 14.21 7.07
CA LEU A 106 4.45 15.17 6.83
C LEU A 106 3.95 16.61 6.90
N HIS A 107 2.74 16.87 6.41
CA HIS A 107 2.16 18.20 6.36
C HIS A 107 1.58 18.65 7.71
N TYR A 108 1.01 17.70 8.46
CA TYR A 108 0.46 17.95 9.78
C TYR A 108 1.14 17.06 10.83
N PRO A 109 2.38 17.36 11.25
CA PRO A 109 3.09 16.55 12.23
C PRO A 109 2.34 16.51 13.58
N LYS A 110 1.50 17.50 13.88
CA LYS A 110 0.61 17.49 15.05
C LYS A 110 -0.39 16.33 15.02
N LEU A 111 -0.71 15.76 13.86
CA LEU A 111 -1.60 14.59 13.73
C LEU A 111 -1.06 13.36 14.45
N THR A 112 0.27 13.24 14.54
CA THR A 112 0.93 12.10 15.18
C THR A 112 0.73 12.05 16.69
N ARG A 113 0.29 13.16 17.31
CA ARG A 113 0.00 13.26 18.74
C ARG A 113 -1.37 12.71 19.11
N PHE A 114 -2.25 12.49 18.13
CA PHE A 114 -3.55 11.90 18.38
C PHE A 114 -3.44 10.41 18.70
N ARG A 115 -4.42 9.88 19.43
CA ARG A 115 -4.43 8.48 19.90
C ARG A 115 -4.52 7.49 18.75
N GLU A 116 -5.10 7.89 17.62
CA GLU A 116 -5.30 7.04 16.43
C GLU A 116 -3.99 6.70 15.72
N TYR A 117 -2.98 7.58 15.77
CA TYR A 117 -1.72 7.37 15.06
C TYR A 117 -0.86 6.22 15.63
N PRO A 118 -0.69 6.08 16.97
CA PRO A 118 -0.10 4.88 17.56
C PRO A 118 -0.80 3.57 17.16
N PHE A 119 -2.14 3.54 17.18
CA PHE A 119 -2.89 2.36 16.78
C PHE A 119 -2.70 2.03 15.30
N LEU A 120 -2.56 3.06 14.46
CA LEU A 120 -2.29 2.88 13.04
C LEU A 120 -0.93 2.21 12.84
N ILE A 121 0.12 2.72 13.49
CA ILE A 121 1.47 2.15 13.43
C ILE A 121 1.44 0.68 13.88
N LEU A 122 0.74 0.39 14.99
CA LEU A 122 0.62 -0.97 15.50
C LEU A 122 -0.06 -1.90 14.50
N ALA A 123 -1.24 -1.51 13.99
CA ALA A 123 -1.99 -2.30 13.02
C ALA A 123 -1.20 -2.55 11.72
N GLN A 124 -0.57 -1.50 11.18
CA GLN A 124 0.26 -1.59 9.98
C GLN A 124 1.48 -2.47 10.18
N SER A 125 2.19 -2.30 11.30
CA SER A 125 3.39 -3.07 11.60
C SER A 125 3.08 -4.56 11.75
N ILE A 126 2.02 -4.91 12.49
CA ILE A 126 1.59 -6.31 12.64
C ILE A 126 1.23 -6.90 11.27
N ARG A 127 0.38 -6.20 10.49
CA ARG A 127 -0.08 -6.68 9.17
C ARG A 127 1.08 -6.90 8.21
N GLU A 128 1.96 -5.91 8.09
CA GLU A 128 3.08 -5.98 7.16
C GLU A 128 4.14 -6.98 7.62
N SER A 129 4.45 -7.09 8.91
CA SER A 129 5.36 -8.12 9.43
C SER A 129 4.89 -9.53 9.06
N PHE A 130 3.60 -9.86 9.29
CA PHE A 130 3.07 -11.18 8.90
C PHE A 130 3.05 -11.39 7.39
N LYS A 131 2.72 -10.36 6.62
CA LYS A 131 2.74 -10.41 5.16
C LYS A 131 4.15 -10.69 4.62
N TRP A 132 5.17 -9.96 5.07
CA TRP A 132 6.55 -10.12 4.59
C TRP A 132 7.19 -11.40 5.11
N LEU A 133 6.91 -11.79 6.35
CA LEU A 133 7.32 -13.09 6.88
C LEU A 133 6.75 -14.23 6.02
N TYR A 134 5.47 -14.15 5.65
CA TYR A 134 4.86 -15.09 4.73
C TYR A 134 5.57 -15.15 3.37
N GLN A 135 5.93 -13.99 2.80
CA GLN A 135 6.68 -13.95 1.53
C GLN A 135 8.05 -14.61 1.64
N VAL A 136 8.79 -14.37 2.73
CA VAL A 136 10.09 -15.00 2.98
C VAL A 136 9.96 -16.53 3.00
N TYR A 137 9.00 -17.05 3.78
CA TYR A 137 8.75 -18.50 3.85
C TYR A 137 8.30 -19.07 2.51
N LYS A 138 7.41 -18.36 1.80
CA LYS A 138 6.92 -18.80 0.50
C LYS A 138 8.04 -18.91 -0.54
N VAL A 139 8.98 -17.95 -0.54
CA VAL A 139 10.17 -17.96 -1.42
C VAL A 139 11.18 -19.04 -1.00
N ARG A 140 11.36 -19.26 0.30
CA ARG A 140 12.31 -20.26 0.85
C ARG A 140 11.86 -21.70 0.61
N TYR A 141 10.57 -21.98 0.80
CA TYR A 141 10.00 -23.34 0.74
C TYR A 141 9.22 -23.63 -0.54
N PHE A 142 9.44 -22.86 -1.62
CA PHE A 142 8.82 -23.09 -2.94
C PHE A 142 7.30 -23.26 -2.90
N SER A 143 6.62 -22.41 -2.11
CA SER A 143 5.17 -22.45 -1.87
C SER A 143 4.65 -23.59 -0.97
N ASN A 144 5.52 -24.41 -0.38
CA ASN A 144 5.14 -25.32 0.71
C ASN A 144 5.15 -24.56 2.05
N THR A 145 4.16 -23.68 2.24
CA THR A 145 4.01 -22.88 3.46
C THR A 145 3.16 -23.61 4.49
N SER A 146 3.55 -23.56 5.76
CA SER A 146 2.76 -24.16 6.84
C SER A 146 1.36 -23.53 6.94
N PRO A 147 0.33 -24.33 7.27
CA PRO A 147 -1.04 -23.82 7.41
C PRO A 147 -1.14 -22.75 8.50
N LEU A 148 -0.35 -22.84 9.56
CA LEU A 148 -0.29 -21.86 10.63
C LEU A 148 0.16 -20.47 10.14
N LEU A 149 1.12 -20.41 9.21
CA LEU A 149 1.59 -19.16 8.62
C LEU A 149 0.57 -18.55 7.63
N ASN A 150 -0.16 -19.41 6.92
CA ASN A 150 -1.28 -18.97 6.09
C ASN A 150 -2.41 -18.37 6.95
N TRP A 151 -2.74 -19.03 8.07
CA TRP A 151 -3.71 -18.57 9.03
C TRP A 151 -3.32 -17.25 9.68
N SER A 152 -2.06 -17.10 10.12
CA SER A 152 -1.61 -15.84 10.75
C SER A 152 -1.67 -14.66 9.79
N LYS A 153 -1.29 -14.86 8.51
CA LYS A 153 -1.47 -13.86 7.46
C LYS A 153 -2.94 -13.53 7.21
N TYR A 154 -3.81 -14.53 7.19
CA TYR A 154 -5.24 -14.31 6.94
C TYR A 154 -5.88 -13.54 8.09
N LEU A 155 -5.63 -13.95 9.33
CA LEU A 155 -6.11 -13.26 10.52
C LEU A 155 -5.58 -11.82 10.58
N SER A 156 -4.29 -11.61 10.32
CA SER A 156 -3.73 -10.25 10.31
C SER A 156 -4.37 -9.40 9.23
N PHE A 157 -4.69 -9.95 8.06
CA PHE A 157 -5.43 -9.21 7.03
C PHE A 157 -6.86 -8.90 7.46
N VAL A 158 -7.62 -9.88 7.96
CA VAL A 158 -9.04 -9.72 8.34
C VAL A 158 -9.22 -8.70 9.47
N PHE A 159 -8.33 -8.68 10.46
CA PHE A 159 -8.45 -7.77 11.60
C PHE A 159 -7.72 -6.44 11.38
N ALA A 160 -6.47 -6.46 10.92
CA ALA A 160 -5.69 -5.23 10.84
C ALA A 160 -6.09 -4.34 9.67
N TRP A 161 -6.58 -4.90 8.55
CA TRP A 161 -6.95 -4.08 7.38
C TRP A 161 -8.18 -3.18 7.63
N PRO A 162 -9.30 -3.65 8.22
CA PRO A 162 -10.41 -2.76 8.57
C PRO A 162 -10.00 -1.71 9.61
N ILE A 163 -9.25 -2.11 10.65
CA ILE A 163 -8.78 -1.20 11.70
C ILE A 163 -7.91 -0.11 11.09
N GLU A 164 -6.93 -0.47 10.26
CA GLU A 164 -6.09 0.48 9.53
C GLU A 164 -6.95 1.43 8.69
N THR A 165 -7.91 0.92 7.92
CA THR A 165 -8.76 1.75 7.06
C THR A 165 -9.54 2.81 7.86
N VAL A 166 -10.11 2.41 9.00
CA VAL A 166 -10.82 3.32 9.90
C VAL A 166 -9.89 4.37 10.49
N LEU A 167 -8.67 3.98 10.90
CA LEU A 167 -7.69 4.89 11.48
C LEU A 167 -7.13 5.88 10.46
N ILE A 168 -6.87 5.43 9.23
CA ILE A 168 -6.48 6.30 8.10
C ILE A 168 -7.61 7.30 7.84
N GLY A 169 -8.86 6.83 7.71
CA GLY A 169 -10.01 7.71 7.50
C GLY A 169 -10.17 8.76 8.61
N SER A 170 -10.03 8.35 9.88
CA SER A 170 -10.09 9.25 11.03
C SER A 170 -8.98 10.30 11.02
N LEU A 171 -7.74 9.90 10.73
CA LEU A 171 -6.61 10.82 10.65
C LEU A 171 -6.71 11.78 9.48
N SER A 172 -7.15 11.30 8.31
CA SER A 172 -7.40 12.14 7.14
C SER A 172 -8.52 13.15 7.41
N TRP A 173 -9.60 12.73 8.08
CA TRP A 173 -10.67 13.63 8.49
C TRP A 173 -10.19 14.73 9.44
N LYS A 174 -9.41 14.37 10.47
CA LYS A 174 -8.79 15.37 11.37
C LYS A 174 -7.82 16.28 10.61
N GLY A 175 -7.07 15.74 9.64
CA GLY A 175 -6.21 16.51 8.75
C GLY A 175 -6.97 17.57 7.96
N LEU A 176 -8.15 17.23 7.43
CA LEU A 176 -9.01 18.17 6.71
C LEU A 176 -9.55 19.29 7.61
N ASN A 177 -9.94 18.96 8.85
CA ASN A 177 -10.40 19.98 9.81
C ASN A 177 -9.30 21.00 10.15
N PHE A 178 -8.03 20.60 10.11
CA PHE A 178 -6.92 21.55 10.28
C PHE A 178 -6.77 22.54 9.12
N ILE A 179 -7.25 22.20 7.92
CA ILE A 179 -7.26 23.12 6.76
C ILE A 179 -8.35 24.19 6.94
N GLN A 180 -9.48 23.82 7.55
CA GLN A 180 -10.65 24.71 7.68
C GLN A 180 -10.48 25.77 8.77
N ASP A 181 -9.81 25.45 9.89
CA ASP A 181 -9.59 26.38 11.01
C ASP A 181 -8.08 26.56 11.35
N PRO A 182 -7.33 27.34 10.54
CA PRO A 182 -5.90 27.58 10.77
C PRO A 182 -5.61 28.37 12.06
N SER A 183 -6.61 29.06 12.62
CA SER A 183 -6.51 29.93 13.80
C SER A 183 -6.40 29.16 15.13
N GLN A 184 -6.88 27.91 15.21
CA GLN A 184 -6.83 27.14 16.47
C GLN A 184 -5.43 26.63 16.84
N VAL A 185 -4.42 26.80 15.97
CA VAL A 185 -3.21 25.99 16.06
C VAL A 185 -1.91 26.78 16.02
N GLY A 186 -1.95 28.11 15.86
CA GLY A 186 -0.72 28.91 15.72
C GLY A 186 0.16 28.34 14.60
N TYR A 187 -0.45 28.06 13.44
CA TYR A 187 0.26 27.54 12.28
C TYR A 187 1.05 28.70 11.65
N ILE A 188 2.36 28.67 11.86
CA ILE A 188 3.34 29.61 11.35
C ILE A 188 3.38 29.49 9.82
N GLU A 189 3.57 30.62 9.16
CA GLU A 189 3.66 30.81 7.70
C GLU A 189 4.71 29.94 6.98
N GLU A 190 5.53 29.18 7.71
CA GLU A 190 6.60 28.30 7.20
C GLU A 190 6.11 27.13 6.34
N PHE A 191 4.86 26.67 6.49
CA PHE A 191 4.35 25.49 5.76
C PHE A 191 3.46 25.81 4.54
N ARG A 192 3.16 27.11 4.29
CA ARG A 192 2.42 27.59 3.11
C ARG A 192 2.96 27.11 1.76
N PRO A 193 4.29 26.99 1.50
CA PRO A 193 4.77 26.45 0.23
C PRO A 193 4.40 24.98 0.02
N PHE A 194 4.18 24.21 1.09
CA PHE A 194 3.83 22.79 1.01
C PHE A 194 2.35 22.55 0.71
N GLU A 195 1.45 23.46 1.09
CA GLU A 195 0.01 23.39 0.74
C GLU A 195 -0.18 23.40 -0.78
N LYS A 196 0.66 24.17 -1.49
CA LYS A 196 0.67 24.22 -2.96
C LYS A 196 0.98 22.87 -3.60
N TYR A 197 1.82 22.05 -2.97
CA TYR A 197 2.12 20.69 -3.44
C TYR A 197 1.01 19.69 -3.10
N LEU A 198 0.36 19.82 -1.94
CA LEU A 198 -0.81 19.01 -1.58
C LEU A 198 -1.97 19.28 -2.55
N ASP A 199 -2.24 20.54 -2.82
CA ASP A 199 -3.32 20.96 -3.71
C ASP A 199 -3.06 20.49 -5.16
N TRP A 200 -1.80 20.54 -5.61
CA TRP A 200 -1.38 19.96 -6.88
C TRP A 200 -1.52 18.43 -6.91
N THR A 201 -1.12 17.72 -5.84
CA THR A 201 -1.23 16.25 -5.79
C THR A 201 -2.68 15.77 -5.68
N ILE A 202 -3.54 16.46 -4.94
CA ILE A 202 -4.98 16.19 -4.90
C ILE A 202 -5.60 16.41 -6.28
N LYS A 203 -5.28 17.52 -6.95
CA LYS A 203 -5.72 17.78 -8.33
C LYS A 203 -5.23 16.70 -9.28
N LEU A 204 -3.97 16.27 -9.16
CA LEU A 204 -3.41 15.20 -9.99
C LEU A 204 -4.09 13.85 -9.71
N LEU A 205 -4.39 13.52 -8.46
CA LEU A 205 -5.12 12.32 -8.08
C LEU A 205 -6.56 12.32 -8.60
N LEU A 206 -7.25 13.45 -8.53
CA LEU A 206 -8.59 13.61 -9.09
C LEU A 206 -8.60 13.51 -10.61
N VAL A 207 -7.61 14.11 -11.31
CA VAL A 207 -7.49 14.02 -12.77
C VAL A 207 -7.12 12.61 -13.21
N VAL A 208 -6.18 11.95 -12.53
CA VAL A 208 -5.81 10.56 -12.81
C VAL A 208 -7.00 9.65 -12.53
N GLY A 209 -7.72 9.83 -11.42
CA GLY A 209 -8.94 9.09 -11.10
C GLY A 209 -10.06 9.28 -12.13
N ALA A 210 -10.30 10.52 -12.56
CA ALA A 210 -11.33 10.86 -13.55
C ALA A 210 -11.00 10.32 -14.95
N THR A 211 -9.75 10.45 -15.40
CA THR A 211 -9.31 9.93 -16.72
C THR A 211 -9.31 8.41 -16.77
N TRP A 212 -9.03 7.74 -15.64
CA TRP A 212 -9.15 6.28 -15.55
C TRP A 212 -10.61 5.82 -15.55
N SER A 213 -11.48 6.50 -14.80
CA SER A 213 -12.92 6.22 -14.80
C SER A 213 -13.53 6.38 -16.19
N TRP A 214 -13.12 7.42 -16.92
CA TRP A 214 -13.51 7.64 -18.33
C TRP A 214 -13.06 6.51 -19.25
N LYS A 215 -11.81 6.04 -19.14
CA LYS A 215 -11.32 4.92 -19.96
C LYS A 215 -12.03 3.59 -19.67
N VAL A 216 -12.35 3.33 -18.40
CA VAL A 216 -13.13 2.14 -18.01
C VAL A 216 -14.57 2.22 -18.53
N PHE A 217 -15.16 3.41 -18.56
CA PHE A 217 -16.51 3.64 -19.07
C PHE A 217 -16.58 3.54 -20.60
N VAL A 218 -15.62 4.14 -21.32
CA VAL A 218 -15.55 4.11 -22.79
C VAL A 218 -15.17 2.71 -23.31
N GLY A 219 -14.25 2.00 -22.64
CA GLY A 219 -13.86 0.63 -23.03
C GLY A 219 -14.99 -0.41 -22.92
N LYS A 220 -16.10 -0.10 -22.24
CA LYS A 220 -17.30 -0.94 -22.16
C LYS A 220 -18.33 -0.64 -23.27
N SER A 221 -18.20 0.49 -23.96
CA SER A 221 -19.16 0.93 -24.99
C SER A 221 -18.88 0.34 -26.37
N ASP A 222 -17.63 0.01 -26.70
CA ASP A 222 -17.25 -0.54 -28.03
C ASP A 222 -17.59 -2.03 -28.24
N GLY A 223 -18.13 -2.71 -27.22
CA GLY A 223 -18.45 -4.14 -27.27
C GLY A 223 -19.85 -4.49 -27.80
N ARG A 224 -20.73 -3.53 -28.10
CA ARG A 224 -22.06 -3.80 -28.68
C ARG A 224 -22.11 -3.41 -30.15
N LYS A 225 -21.45 -4.19 -30.99
CA LYS A 225 -21.80 -4.26 -32.41
C LYS A 225 -23.16 -4.96 -32.53
N ILE A 226 -24.18 -4.17 -32.79
CA ILE A 226 -25.50 -4.60 -33.21
C ILE A 226 -25.30 -5.33 -34.55
N MET A 227 -25.49 -6.64 -34.58
CA MET A 227 -25.58 -7.39 -35.85
C MET A 227 -26.91 -7.00 -36.53
N PRO A 228 -26.90 -6.53 -37.79
CA PRO A 228 -28.11 -6.51 -38.58
C PRO A 228 -28.43 -7.94 -39.02
N GLN A 229 -29.52 -8.49 -38.50
CA GLN A 229 -30.20 -9.64 -39.11
C GLN A 229 -30.79 -9.18 -40.45
N ILE A 230 -30.08 -9.41 -41.55
CA ILE A 230 -30.70 -9.38 -42.87
C ILE A 230 -31.13 -10.81 -43.16
N ALA A 231 -32.44 -11.02 -43.01
CA ALA A 231 -33.16 -12.18 -43.48
C ALA A 231 -33.02 -12.30 -45.00
N GLN A 232 -32.31 -13.31 -45.49
CA GLN A 232 -32.56 -13.83 -46.82
C GLN A 232 -33.78 -14.74 -46.75
N LYS A 233 -34.92 -14.11 -47.04
CA LYS A 233 -36.16 -14.77 -47.42
C LYS A 233 -35.94 -15.42 -48.80
N LYS A 234 -36.33 -16.68 -48.93
CA LYS A 234 -36.65 -17.34 -50.20
C LYS A 234 -37.57 -16.43 -51.03
N ASP A 235 -37.43 -16.48 -52.35
CA ASP A 235 -38.48 -16.95 -53.27
C ASP A 235 -37.93 -16.85 -54.72
N ASP A 236 -38.17 -17.93 -55.47
CA ASP A 236 -38.11 -18.18 -56.92
C ASP A 236 -36.78 -18.06 -57.71
#